data_AF-A0A832ZY93-F1
#
_entry.id   AF-A0A832ZY93-F1
#
_cell.length_a   1.000
_cell.length_b   1.000
_cell.length_c   1.000
_cell.angle_alpha   90.00
_cell.angle_beta   90.00
_cell.angle_gamma   90.00
#
_symmetry.space_group_name_H-M   'P 1'
#
loop_
_entity.id
_entity.type
_entity.pdbx_description
1 polymer ?
#
loop_
_entity_poly.entity_id
_entity_poly.type
_entity_poly.pdbx_seq_one_letter_code
_entity_poly.pdbx_strand_id
1 'polypeptide(L)'
;MLRLSIHYMVKRLDSVDACTHAATCRCVIASSKLYNVEVWVWCKNAENLLTLIEEHLYMGFIPVKLGLLDGTYINIEELDFNTKTLEEIGSRTLQLTGKLVLKLLSNPNPHNLTNTINLLLEKAKKLKLDYRNKRIVVELQEPVNTTTLFDNLLRIIKPTKIPP
;
A
#
# COMPACT_ATOMS: atom_id res chain seq x y z
N MET A 1 12.10 3.50 -8.57
CA MET A 1 11.18 2.40 -8.20
C MET A 1 9.87 3.02 -7.76
N LEU A 2 8.79 2.65 -8.44
CA LEU A 2 7.42 3.06 -8.14
C LEU A 2 6.82 2.20 -7.04
N ARG A 3 6.06 2.82 -6.16
CA ARG A 3 5.36 2.21 -5.03
C ARG A 3 3.96 2.79 -4.95
N LEU A 4 2.97 1.91 -4.95
CA LEU A 4 1.57 2.26 -4.77
C LEU A 4 0.77 1.00 -4.48
N SER A 5 -0.48 1.17 -4.08
CA SER A 5 -1.44 0.07 -4.08
C SER A 5 -2.42 0.21 -5.24
N ILE A 6 -2.90 -0.92 -5.74
CA ILE A 6 -3.92 -0.99 -6.77
C ILE A 6 -5.10 -1.73 -6.16
N HIS A 7 -6.25 -1.08 -6.20
CA HIS A 7 -7.51 -1.67 -5.79
C HIS A 7 -8.18 -2.26 -7.02
N TYR A 8 -8.47 -3.55 -6.95
CA TYR A 8 -9.15 -4.30 -8.00
C TYR A 8 -10.53 -4.74 -7.54
N MET A 9 -11.47 -4.73 -8.48
CA MET A 9 -12.69 -5.53 -8.42
C MET A 9 -12.45 -6.90 -9.08
N VAL A 10 -12.86 -7.97 -8.41
CA VAL A 10 -12.70 -9.34 -8.92
C VAL A 10 -13.95 -9.76 -9.66
N LYS A 11 -13.86 -10.00 -10.96
CA LYS A 11 -14.99 -10.43 -11.81
C LYS A 11 -15.11 -11.96 -11.93
N ARG A 12 -14.03 -12.70 -11.66
CA ARG A 12 -14.00 -14.18 -11.67
C ARG A 12 -13.57 -14.68 -10.30
N LEU A 13 -14.46 -15.36 -9.57
CA LEU A 13 -14.20 -15.87 -8.21
C LEU A 13 -13.14 -16.98 -8.15
N ASP A 14 -12.84 -17.62 -9.28
CA ASP A 14 -11.81 -18.64 -9.41
C ASP A 14 -10.39 -18.05 -9.56
N SER A 15 -10.24 -16.73 -9.37
CA SER A 15 -9.01 -16.02 -9.68
C SER A 15 -7.88 -16.36 -8.70
N VAL A 16 -6.92 -17.13 -9.22
CA VAL A 16 -5.46 -16.98 -9.08
C VAL A 16 -5.04 -15.76 -8.24
N ASP A 17 -4.19 -15.99 -7.23
CA ASP A 17 -3.58 -14.92 -6.42
C ASP A 17 -2.88 -13.92 -7.36
N ALA A 18 -3.34 -12.65 -7.32
CA ALA A 18 -2.85 -11.56 -8.17
C ALA A 18 -1.32 -11.43 -8.13
N CYS A 19 -0.68 -11.81 -7.03
CA CYS A 19 0.77 -11.75 -6.91
C CYS A 19 1.54 -12.93 -7.49
N THR A 20 0.87 -14.02 -7.88
CA THR A 20 1.53 -15.21 -8.44
C THR A 20 2.15 -14.95 -9.82
N HIS A 21 1.64 -13.96 -10.55
CA HIS A 21 2.03 -13.70 -11.93
C HIS A 21 2.75 -12.36 -12.12
N ALA A 22 3.04 -11.63 -11.05
CA ALA A 22 3.69 -10.33 -11.11
C ALA A 22 5.20 -10.47 -11.41
N ALA A 23 5.57 -10.93 -12.60
CA ALA A 23 6.97 -11.10 -13.00
C ALA A 23 7.70 -9.75 -13.13
N THR A 24 6.95 -8.68 -13.40
CA THR A 24 7.44 -7.33 -13.68
C THR A 24 7.54 -6.43 -12.44
N CYS A 25 6.81 -6.76 -11.37
CA CYS A 25 6.77 -6.01 -10.12
C CYS A 25 6.73 -6.96 -8.93
N ARG A 26 7.42 -6.62 -7.85
CA ARG A 26 7.14 -7.29 -6.57
C ARG A 26 5.76 -6.86 -6.09
N CYS A 27 4.98 -7.77 -5.51
CA CYS A 27 3.73 -7.36 -4.88
C CYS A 27 3.36 -8.17 -3.64
N VAL A 28 2.40 -7.63 -2.89
CA VAL A 28 1.81 -8.23 -1.69
C VAL A 28 0.31 -7.94 -1.67
N ILE A 29 -0.52 -8.95 -1.39
CA ILE A 29 -1.95 -8.73 -1.13
C ILE A 29 -2.13 -8.15 0.27
N ALA A 30 -2.66 -6.93 0.35
CA ALA A 30 -2.89 -6.20 1.60
C ALA A 30 -4.27 -6.49 2.20
N SER A 31 -5.26 -6.73 1.34
CA SER A 31 -6.63 -7.06 1.73
C SER A 31 -7.29 -7.83 0.59
N SER A 32 -7.99 -8.91 0.93
CA SER A 32 -8.90 -9.60 0.02
C SER A 32 -10.26 -9.67 0.69
N LYS A 33 -11.25 -9.02 0.07
CA LYS A 33 -12.69 -9.19 0.36
C LYS A 33 -13.31 -9.85 -0.87
N LEU A 34 -14.47 -10.47 -0.71
CA LEU A 34 -15.13 -11.32 -1.72
C LEU A 34 -15.05 -10.82 -3.18
N TYR A 35 -15.10 -9.49 -3.39
CA TYR A 35 -15.01 -8.87 -4.71
C TYR A 35 -13.99 -7.73 -4.81
N ASN A 36 -13.18 -7.49 -3.78
CA ASN A 36 -12.26 -6.36 -3.74
C ASN A 36 -10.90 -6.78 -3.20
N VAL A 37 -9.85 -6.58 -3.99
CA VAL A 37 -8.48 -6.91 -3.62
C VAL A 37 -7.64 -5.64 -3.67
N GLU A 38 -6.88 -5.40 -2.61
CA GLU A 38 -5.86 -4.36 -2.58
C GLU A 38 -4.49 -5.03 -2.72
N VAL A 39 -3.79 -4.72 -3.80
CA VAL A 39 -2.46 -5.24 -4.11
C VAL A 39 -1.46 -4.11 -3.98
N TRP A 40 -0.45 -4.30 -3.14
CA TRP A 40 0.66 -3.36 -2.99
C TRP A 40 1.77 -3.76 -3.93
N VAL A 41 2.29 -2.83 -4.73
CA VAL A 41 3.22 -3.13 -5.81
C VAL A 41 4.49 -2.28 -5.71
N TRP A 42 5.61 -2.89 -6.05
CA TRP A 42 6.91 -2.26 -6.25
C TRP A 42 7.37 -2.55 -7.68
N CYS A 43 7.30 -1.53 -8.53
CA CYS A 43 7.63 -1.63 -9.94
C CYS A 43 8.91 -0.83 -10.25
N LYS A 44 9.74 -1.29 -11.19
CA LYS A 44 10.97 -0.57 -11.55
C LYS A 44 10.66 0.81 -12.14
N ASN A 45 9.71 0.86 -13.06
CA ASN A 45 9.23 2.01 -13.82
C ASN A 45 7.70 1.87 -14.07
N ALA A 46 7.09 2.85 -14.76
CA ALA A 46 5.66 2.82 -15.06
C ALA A 46 5.28 1.79 -16.13
N GLU A 47 6.17 1.46 -17.07
CA GLU A 47 5.92 0.42 -18.07
C GLU A 47 5.66 -0.93 -17.41
N ASN A 48 6.51 -1.35 -16.46
CA ASN A 48 6.30 -2.57 -15.69
C ASN A 48 4.96 -2.58 -14.94
N LEU A 49 4.54 -1.42 -14.42
CA LEU A 49 3.26 -1.27 -13.75
C LEU A 49 2.09 -1.45 -14.72
N LEU A 50 2.17 -0.87 -15.92
CA LEU A 50 1.14 -1.03 -16.95
C LEU A 50 1.03 -2.50 -17.38
N THR A 51 2.16 -3.17 -17.64
CA THR A 51 2.17 -4.60 -17.98
C THR A 51 1.53 -5.45 -16.87
N LEU A 52 1.83 -5.18 -15.60
CA LEU A 52 1.19 -5.87 -14.48
C LEU A 52 -0.34 -5.69 -14.48
N ILE A 53 -0.81 -4.46 -14.77
CA ILE A 53 -2.23 -4.14 -14.79
C ILE A 53 -2.92 -4.84 -15.97
N GLU A 54 -2.28 -4.90 -17.14
CA GLU A 54 -2.77 -5.65 -18.30
C GLU A 54 -2.89 -7.15 -17.98
N GLU A 55 -1.86 -7.75 -17.39
CA GLU A 55 -1.88 -9.16 -16.96
C GLU A 55 -3.06 -9.44 -16.00
N HIS A 56 -3.25 -8.57 -15.00
CA HIS A 56 -4.36 -8.66 -14.06
C HIS A 56 -5.74 -8.51 -14.74
N LEU A 57 -5.86 -7.61 -15.72
CA LEU A 57 -7.08 -7.44 -16.51
C LEU A 57 -7.45 -8.74 -17.24
N TYR A 58 -6.48 -9.41 -17.88
CA TYR A 58 -6.71 -10.70 -18.53
C TYR A 58 -7.17 -11.80 -17.57
N MET A 59 -6.74 -11.73 -16.30
CA MET A 59 -7.14 -12.65 -15.24
C MET A 59 -8.51 -12.31 -14.62
N GLY A 60 -9.13 -11.20 -15.01
CA GLY A 60 -10.44 -10.78 -14.52
C GLY A 60 -10.40 -9.86 -13.29
N PHE A 61 -9.25 -9.24 -13.00
CA PHE A 61 -9.12 -8.16 -12.04
C PHE A 61 -9.30 -6.82 -12.75
N ILE A 62 -10.31 -6.05 -12.35
CA ILE A 62 -10.59 -4.74 -12.92
C ILE A 62 -10.04 -3.68 -11.96
N PRO A 63 -8.99 -2.92 -12.34
CA PRO A 63 -8.43 -1.91 -11.47
C PRO A 63 -9.46 -0.77 -11.36
N VAL A 64 -9.74 -0.33 -10.13
CA VAL A 64 -10.74 0.72 -9.84
C VAL A 64 -10.12 1.95 -9.19
N LYS A 65 -9.09 1.78 -8.36
CA LYS A 65 -8.41 2.90 -7.67
C LYS A 65 -6.93 2.63 -7.52
N LEU A 66 -6.15 3.71 -7.51
CA LEU A 66 -4.76 3.70 -7.06
C LEU A 66 -4.70 4.26 -5.64
N GLY A 67 -4.08 3.52 -4.73
CA GLY A 67 -3.77 3.95 -3.37
C GLY A 67 -2.35 4.50 -3.29
N LEU A 68 -2.22 5.71 -2.78
CA LEU A 68 -0.94 6.38 -2.64
C LEU A 68 -0.29 6.03 -1.30
N LEU A 69 1.00 6.33 -1.21
CA LEU A 69 1.80 6.03 -0.02
C LEU A 69 1.36 6.77 1.24
N ASP A 70 0.61 7.87 1.10
CA ASP A 70 0.04 8.61 2.23
C ASP A 70 -1.34 8.07 2.69
N GLY A 71 -1.87 7.05 2.00
CA GLY A 71 -3.19 6.48 2.25
C GLY A 71 -4.34 7.20 1.55
N THR A 72 -4.08 8.13 0.63
CA THR A 72 -5.12 8.62 -0.30
C THR A 72 -5.43 7.60 -1.39
N TYR A 73 -6.61 7.76 -1.99
CA TYR A 73 -7.04 6.96 -3.13
C TYR A 73 -7.45 7.89 -4.27
N ILE A 74 -7.06 7.53 -5.49
CA ILE A 74 -7.47 8.19 -6.72
C ILE A 74 -8.28 7.17 -7.53
N ASN A 75 -9.48 7.54 -7.98
CA ASN A 75 -10.26 6.68 -8.88
C ASN A 75 -9.58 6.66 -10.25
N ILE A 76 -9.48 5.48 -10.86
CA ILE A 76 -8.78 5.35 -12.15
C ILE A 76 -9.48 6.12 -13.28
N GLU A 77 -10.80 6.26 -13.21
CA GLU A 77 -11.59 7.05 -14.16
C GLU A 77 -11.24 8.55 -14.14
N GLU A 78 -10.67 9.05 -13.04
CA GLU A 78 -10.26 10.46 -12.88
C GLU A 78 -8.81 10.70 -13.30
N LEU A 79 -8.11 9.65 -13.75
CA LEU A 79 -6.67 9.66 -13.96
C LEU A 79 -6.33 9.54 -15.44
N ASP A 80 -5.47 10.44 -15.93
CA ASP A 80 -4.82 10.25 -17.23
C ASP A 80 -3.80 9.12 -17.10
N PHE A 81 -4.18 7.93 -17.60
CA PHE A 81 -3.48 6.67 -17.39
C PHE A 81 -2.25 6.50 -18.31
N ASN A 82 -1.28 7.40 -18.14
CA ASN A 82 -0.01 7.40 -18.88
C ASN A 82 1.20 7.23 -17.95
N THR A 83 2.36 6.92 -18.53
CA THR A 83 3.59 6.64 -17.78
C THR A 83 4.04 7.80 -16.90
N LYS A 84 3.93 9.05 -17.38
CA LYS A 84 4.33 10.24 -16.63
C LYS A 84 3.48 10.42 -15.37
N THR A 85 2.16 10.31 -15.50
CA THR A 85 1.23 10.43 -14.35
C THR A 85 1.49 9.32 -13.33
N LEU A 86 1.69 8.09 -13.79
CA LEU A 86 1.98 6.94 -12.92
C LEU A 86 3.34 7.07 -12.23
N GLU A 87 4.35 7.63 -12.91
CA GLU A 87 5.65 7.90 -12.32
C GLU A 87 5.56 8.98 -11.24
N GLU A 88 4.88 10.08 -11.53
CA GLU A 88 4.68 11.17 -10.57
C GLU A 88 4.01 10.64 -9.30
N ILE A 89 2.94 9.87 -9.47
CA ILE A 89 2.14 9.35 -8.36
C ILE A 89 2.87 8.24 -7.60
N GLY A 90 3.45 7.28 -8.31
CA GLY A 90 4.12 6.11 -7.73
C GLY A 90 5.50 6.41 -7.14
N SER A 91 6.12 7.53 -7.50
CA SER A 91 7.40 7.98 -6.89
C SER A 91 7.22 9.02 -5.79
N ARG A 92 6.00 9.58 -5.64
CA ARG A 92 5.73 10.66 -4.70
C ARG A 92 5.99 10.22 -3.27
N THR A 93 6.93 10.93 -2.67
CA THR A 93 7.44 10.68 -1.34
C THR A 93 7.00 11.81 -0.42
N LEU A 94 6.45 11.50 0.75
CA LEU A 94 5.98 12.49 1.71
C LEU A 94 6.63 12.27 3.07
N GLN A 95 6.97 13.37 3.75
CA GLN A 95 7.44 13.36 5.13
C GLN A 95 6.24 13.47 6.05
N LEU A 96 6.04 12.45 6.89
CA LEU A 96 4.96 12.39 7.85
C LEU A 96 5.44 12.85 9.21
N THR A 97 4.61 13.64 9.89
CA THR A 97 4.88 14.14 11.24
C THR A 97 3.66 13.94 12.14
N GLY A 98 3.86 14.05 13.45
CA GLY A 98 2.78 13.97 14.42
C GLY A 98 2.26 12.55 14.64
N LYS A 99 0.95 12.42 14.85
CA LYS A 99 0.30 11.16 15.21
C LYS A 99 -0.15 10.38 13.98
N LEU A 100 0.32 9.14 13.85
CA LEU A 100 -0.05 8.22 12.79
C LEU A 100 -0.76 6.98 13.36
N VAL A 101 -1.67 6.43 12.56
CA VAL A 101 -2.27 5.12 12.80
C VAL A 101 -1.88 4.23 11.64
N LEU A 102 -1.22 3.12 11.95
CA LEU A 102 -0.63 2.22 10.96
C LEU A 102 -1.25 0.83 11.11
N LYS A 103 -1.38 0.11 10.01
CA LYS A 103 -1.77 -1.29 9.95
C LYS A 103 -0.66 -2.09 9.32
N LEU A 104 -0.28 -3.17 9.97
CA LEU A 104 0.67 -4.14 9.42
C LEU A 104 -0.04 -4.95 8.33
N LEU A 105 0.55 -4.98 7.14
CA LEU A 105 0.05 -5.75 6.01
C LEU A 105 0.71 -7.13 6.00
N SER A 106 -0.07 -8.16 5.69
CA SER A 106 0.30 -9.58 5.78
C SER A 106 0.59 -10.10 7.20
N ASN A 107 0.78 -11.41 7.36
CA ASN A 107 1.53 -11.97 8.50
C ASN A 107 3.01 -11.75 8.14
N PRO A 108 3.67 -10.70 8.66
CA PRO A 108 5.06 -10.50 8.32
C PRO A 108 5.86 -11.65 8.92
N ASN A 109 6.91 -12.05 8.21
CA ASN A 109 7.99 -12.81 8.83
C ASN A 109 8.38 -12.11 10.15
N PRO A 110 8.54 -12.84 11.27
CA PRO A 110 8.92 -12.25 12.56
C PRO A 110 10.10 -11.27 12.48
N HIS A 111 11.06 -11.52 11.60
CA HIS A 111 12.19 -10.62 11.37
C HIS A 111 11.76 -9.25 10.80
N ASN A 112 10.84 -9.24 9.83
CA ASN A 112 10.29 -8.00 9.26
C ASN A 112 9.49 -7.22 10.30
N LEU A 113 8.73 -7.90 11.17
CA LEU A 113 8.00 -7.26 12.25
C LEU A 113 8.93 -6.56 13.24
N THR A 114 10.02 -7.22 13.65
CA THR A 114 11.03 -6.64 14.54
C THR A 114 11.68 -5.41 13.92
N ASN A 115 12.13 -5.50 12.66
CA ASN A 115 12.72 -4.36 11.96
C ASN A 115 11.74 -3.19 11.86
N THR A 116 10.47 -3.48 11.58
CA THR A 116 9.39 -2.49 11.49
C THR A 116 9.14 -1.80 12.83
N ILE A 117 9.09 -2.56 13.94
CA ILE A 117 8.89 -2.00 15.28
C ILE A 117 10.11 -1.18 15.71
N ASN A 118 11.33 -1.67 15.47
CA ASN A 118 12.56 -0.94 15.81
C ASN A 118 12.65 0.41 15.10
N LEU A 119 12.37 0.43 13.79
CA LEU A 119 12.28 1.68 13.02
C LEU A 119 11.29 2.67 13.67
N LEU A 120 10.10 2.20 14.04
CA LEU A 120 9.10 3.07 14.65
C LEU A 120 9.53 3.54 16.03
N LEU A 121 10.15 2.69 16.86
CA LEU A 121 10.64 3.07 18.19
C LEU A 121 11.71 4.16 18.12
N GLU A 122 12.65 4.08 17.17
CA GLU A 122 13.69 5.11 16.97
C GLU A 122 13.10 6.48 16.61
N LYS A 123 12.00 6.49 15.84
CA LYS A 123 11.35 7.70 15.32
C LYS A 123 10.17 8.19 16.17
N ALA A 124 9.79 7.46 17.21
CA ALA A 124 8.61 7.74 18.01
C ALA A 124 8.93 8.41 19.34
N LYS A 125 8.17 9.45 19.67
CA LYS A 125 8.00 9.92 21.04
C LYS A 125 7.16 8.94 21.86
N LYS A 126 6.15 8.34 21.23
CA LYS A 126 5.24 7.38 21.86
C LYS A 126 4.76 6.34 20.86
N LEU A 127 4.75 5.07 21.27
CA LEU A 127 4.24 3.96 20.47
C LEU A 127 3.24 3.14 21.28
N LYS A 128 2.10 2.82 20.67
CA LYS A 128 1.07 1.96 21.25
C LYS A 128 0.66 0.89 20.23
N LEU A 129 0.69 -0.37 20.66
CA LEU A 129 0.17 -1.50 19.89
C LEU A 129 -1.28 -1.78 20.29
N ASP A 130 -2.19 -1.72 19.32
CA ASP A 130 -3.57 -2.16 19.44
C ASP A 130 -3.71 -3.54 18.78
N TYR A 131 -3.45 -4.57 19.59
CA TYR A 131 -3.50 -5.97 19.15
C TYR A 131 -4.89 -6.39 18.68
N ARG A 132 -5.96 -5.87 19.29
CA ARG A 132 -7.34 -6.23 18.93
C ARG A 132 -7.65 -5.83 17.49
N ASN A 133 -7.21 -4.64 17.10
CA ASN A 133 -7.46 -4.11 15.76
C ASN A 133 -6.29 -4.33 14.78
N LYS A 134 -5.19 -4.96 15.24
CA LYS A 134 -3.93 -5.10 14.49
C LYS A 134 -3.39 -3.76 14.00
N ARG A 135 -3.37 -2.75 14.88
CA ARG A 135 -2.94 -1.38 14.56
C ARG A 135 -1.76 -0.96 15.44
N ILE A 136 -0.94 -0.09 14.89
CA ILE A 136 0.14 0.60 15.60
C ILE A 136 -0.22 2.08 15.61
N VAL A 137 -0.32 2.69 16.78
CA VAL A 137 -0.49 4.13 16.93
C VAL A 137 0.83 4.70 17.37
N VAL A 138 1.38 5.62 16.57
CA VAL A 138 2.68 6.23 16.81
C VAL A 138 2.56 7.75 16.83
N GLU A 139 3.18 8.38 17.82
CA GLU A 139 3.41 9.83 17.85
C GLU A 139 4.89 10.04 17.53
N LEU A 140 5.16 10.62 16.38
CA LEU A 140 6.52 10.80 15.85
C LEU A 140 7.24 11.95 16.57
N GLN A 141 8.51 11.74 16.92
CA GLN A 141 9.44 12.80 17.32
C GLN A 141 10.25 13.32 16.14
N GLU A 142 10.49 12.46 15.15
CA GLU A 142 11.19 12.78 13.91
C GLU A 142 10.30 12.47 12.70
N PRO A 143 10.40 13.23 11.60
CA PRO A 143 9.67 12.91 10.39
C PRO A 143 9.99 11.52 9.85
N VAL A 144 8.97 10.81 9.35
CA VAL A 144 9.13 9.50 8.70
C VAL A 144 8.62 9.56 7.27
N ASN A 145 9.38 8.98 6.37
CA ASN A 145 9.05 8.93 4.96
C ASN A 145 8.00 7.84 4.67
N THR A 146 6.95 8.17 3.89
CA THR A 146 5.93 7.22 3.44
C THR A 146 6.50 5.99 2.72
N THR A 147 7.58 6.14 1.94
CA THR A 147 8.25 4.99 1.28
C THR A 147 8.87 4.03 2.30
N THR A 148 9.46 4.53 3.39
CA THR A 148 10.02 3.67 4.44
C THR A 148 8.93 2.86 5.13
N LEU A 149 7.78 3.47 5.41
CA LEU A 149 6.63 2.74 5.96
C LEU A 149 6.14 1.67 4.97
N PHE A 150 6.00 2.03 3.71
CA PHE A 150 5.52 1.13 2.67
C PHE A 150 6.44 -0.09 2.48
N ASP A 151 7.75 0.14 2.40
CA ASP A 151 8.77 -0.91 2.25
C ASP A 151 8.81 -1.87 3.46
N ASN A 152 8.37 -1.40 4.64
CA ASN A 152 8.16 -2.20 5.85
C ASN A 152 6.72 -2.74 5.99
N LEU A 153 5.94 -2.74 4.90
CA LEU A 153 4.57 -3.26 4.85
C LEU A 153 3.62 -2.60 5.87
N LEU A 154 3.88 -1.33 6.20
CA LEU A 154 3.02 -0.52 7.06
C LEU A 154 2.09 0.34 6.21
N ARG A 155 0.79 0.09 6.37
CA ARG A 155 -0.26 0.90 5.77
C ARG A 155 -0.69 2.02 6.69
N ILE A 156 -0.67 3.24 6.18
CA ILE A 156 -1.28 4.38 6.87
C ILE A 156 -2.80 4.23 6.83
N ILE A 157 -3.41 4.23 8.01
CA ILE A 157 -4.84 4.41 8.17
C ILE A 157 -5.04 5.90 8.40
N LYS A 158 -5.41 6.64 7.35
CA LYS A 158 -5.94 8.00 7.59
C LYS A 158 -7.13 7.85 8.54
N PRO A 159 -7.26 8.70 9.57
CA PRO A 159 -8.51 8.74 10.31
C PRO A 159 -9.60 9.02 9.28
N THR A 160 -10.50 8.06 9.04
CA THR A 160 -11.85 8.40 8.62
C THR A 160 -12.27 9.45 9.62
N LYS A 161 -12.60 10.67 9.16
CA LYS A 161 -13.22 11.68 10.03
C LYS A 161 -14.24 10.93 10.88
N ILE A 162 -13.92 10.72 12.16
CA ILE A 162 -14.95 10.31 13.11
C ILE A 162 -15.79 11.57 13.15
N PRO A 163 -17.06 11.55 12.69
CA PRO A 163 -17.89 12.73 12.82
C PRO A 163 -17.88 13.14 14.30
N PRO A 164 -17.87 14.44 14.61
CA PRO A 164 -17.94 14.92 15.99
C PRO A 164 -19.13 14.31 16.74
#